data_AF-A0A6A2WDZ8-F1
#
_entry.id   AF-A0A6A2WDZ8-F1
#
_cell.length_a   1.000
_cell.length_b   1.000
_cell.length_c   1.000
_cell.angle_alpha   90.00
_cell.angle_beta   90.00
_cell.angle_gamma   90.00
#
_symmetry.space_group_name_H-M   'P 1'
#
loop_
_entity.id
_entity.type
_entity.pdbx_description
1 polymer ?
#
loop_
_entity_poly.entity_id
_entity_poly.type
_entity_poly.pdbx_seq_one_letter_code
_entity_poly.pdbx_strand_id
1 'polypeptide(L)'
;MGKTSYVMNKYAPEDVYRVSDYQHPFDGYENQKVLLMDEFAGTLPFDQLLNVTDRWRTTLAARYHNRIAMYDTVWIVSNLPLNELYSEIERPQRKAMFRKFRQVIYMTRQGGMHRYDPNEISDYLGDPEQAPAGRFHLIGLDDSLRAEDII
;
A
#
# COMPACT_ATOMS: atom_id res chain seq x y z
N MET A 1 6.16 17.46 -0.59
CA MET A 1 5.64 16.09 -0.41
C MET A 1 6.81 15.14 -0.24
N GLY A 2 6.96 14.51 0.93
CA GLY A 2 8.11 13.67 1.26
C GLY A 2 7.79 12.18 1.40
N LYS A 3 6.61 11.72 0.96
CA LYS A 3 6.15 10.32 1.13
C LYS A 3 7.06 9.32 0.41
N THR A 4 7.31 9.56 -0.88
CA THR A 4 8.24 8.76 -1.69
C THR A 4 9.64 8.83 -1.12
N SER A 5 10.15 10.03 -0.82
CA SER A 5 11.48 10.23 -0.23
C SER A 5 11.63 9.53 1.12
N TYR A 6 10.58 9.48 1.93
CA TYR A 6 10.57 8.75 3.20
C TYR A 6 10.83 7.26 3.01
N VAL A 7 10.19 6.63 2.00
CA VAL A 7 10.45 5.22 1.68
C VAL A 7 11.84 5.06 1.06
N MET A 8 12.19 5.87 0.07
CA MET A 8 13.47 5.76 -0.64
C MET A 8 14.69 5.98 0.27
N ASN A 9 14.58 6.82 1.30
CA ASN A 9 15.66 7.05 2.28
C ASN A 9 15.77 5.93 3.33
N LYS A 10 14.76 5.04 3.44
CA LYS A 10 14.73 3.97 4.44
C LYS A 10 15.42 2.69 3.97
N TYR A 11 15.58 2.51 2.66
CA TYR A 11 16.12 1.30 2.05
C TYR A 11 17.26 1.65 1.10
N ALA A 12 18.11 0.66 0.79
CA ALA A 12 19.09 0.81 -0.28
C ALA A 12 18.35 0.95 -1.62
N PRO A 13 18.77 1.84 -2.53
CA PRO A 13 18.09 2.05 -3.82
C PRO A 13 17.88 0.75 -4.62
N GLU A 14 18.86 -0.15 -4.61
CA GLU A 14 18.82 -1.45 -5.30
C GLU A 14 17.82 -2.45 -4.69
N ASP A 15 17.44 -2.27 -3.43
CA ASP A 15 16.46 -3.11 -2.74
C ASP A 15 15.02 -2.67 -3.03
N VAL A 16 14.81 -1.52 -3.69
CA VAL A 16 13.49 -0.95 -3.95
C VAL A 16 13.14 -1.02 -5.44
N TYR A 17 12.06 -1.72 -5.76
CA TYR A 17 11.40 -1.61 -7.05
C TYR A 17 10.23 -0.63 -6.94
N ARG A 18 10.36 0.54 -7.59
CA ARG A 18 9.32 1.57 -7.62
C ARG A 18 8.42 1.40 -8.84
N VAL A 19 7.13 1.27 -8.59
CA VAL A 19 6.05 1.30 -9.58
C VAL A 19 5.47 2.71 -9.58
N SER A 20 5.69 3.45 -10.66
CA SER A 20 5.04 4.76 -10.90
C SER A 20 4.25 4.80 -12.20
N ASP A 21 4.46 3.82 -13.09
CA ASP A 21 3.64 3.56 -14.27
C ASP A 21 2.89 2.24 -14.07
N TYR A 22 1.56 2.30 -14.15
CA TYR A 22 0.67 1.17 -13.90
C TYR A 22 0.18 0.49 -15.18
N GLN A 23 0.64 0.90 -16.37
CA GLN A 23 0.33 0.19 -17.61
C GLN A 23 1.00 -1.19 -17.66
N HIS A 24 2.28 -1.25 -17.23
CA HIS A 24 3.08 -2.49 -17.15
C HIS A 24 3.89 -2.52 -15.85
N PRO A 25 3.21 -2.59 -14.69
CA PRO A 25 3.77 -2.22 -13.40
C PRO A 25 4.92 -3.09 -12.89
N PHE A 26 5.08 -4.31 -13.45
CA PHE A 26 6.03 -5.31 -12.92
C PHE A 26 7.07 -5.77 -13.94
N ASP A 27 7.14 -5.15 -15.13
CA ASP A 27 8.06 -5.56 -16.19
C ASP A 27 9.53 -5.53 -15.76
N GLY A 28 9.89 -4.49 -15.00
CA GLY A 28 11.24 -4.26 -14.49
C GLY A 28 11.51 -4.90 -13.13
N TYR A 29 10.55 -5.63 -12.56
CA TYR A 29 10.76 -6.27 -11.26
C TYR A 29 11.78 -7.41 -11.40
N GLU A 30 12.80 -7.37 -10.55
CA GLU A 30 13.98 -8.24 -10.59
C GLU A 30 14.41 -8.64 -9.18
N ASN A 31 13.46 -9.18 -8.41
CA ASN A 31 13.67 -9.74 -7.06
C ASN A 31 14.06 -8.72 -5.98
N GLN A 32 13.75 -7.44 -6.18
CA GLN A 32 13.90 -6.43 -5.13
C GLN A 32 13.09 -6.83 -3.88
N LYS A 33 13.64 -6.52 -2.70
CA LYS A 33 13.05 -6.87 -1.41
C LYS A 33 11.83 -6.00 -1.07
N VAL A 34 11.80 -4.78 -1.61
CA VAL A 34 10.76 -3.78 -1.36
C VAL A 34 10.05 -3.46 -2.66
N LEU A 35 8.73 -3.64 -2.68
CA LEU A 35 7.86 -3.12 -3.73
C LEU A 35 7.30 -1.78 -3.26
N LEU A 36 7.59 -0.70 -3.99
CA LEU A 36 7.03 0.63 -3.74
C LEU A 36 6.02 0.97 -4.83
N MET A 37 4.73 0.86 -4.52
CA MET A 37 3.63 1.34 -5.36
C MET A 37 3.44 2.83 -5.11
N ASP A 38 4.08 3.65 -5.92
CA ASP A 38 4.09 5.10 -5.75
C ASP A 38 2.95 5.77 -6.52
N GLU A 39 2.53 6.94 -6.03
CA GLU A 39 1.41 7.71 -6.58
C GLU A 39 0.15 6.87 -6.84
N PHE A 40 -0.08 5.87 -6.00
CA PHE A 40 -1.14 4.89 -6.18
C PHE A 40 -2.52 5.55 -6.02
N ALA A 41 -3.38 5.34 -7.01
CA ALA A 41 -4.71 5.94 -7.05
C ALA A 41 -5.81 4.89 -7.36
N GLY A 42 -5.60 3.63 -6.94
CA GLY A 42 -6.53 2.53 -7.25
C GLY A 42 -6.46 2.07 -8.71
N THR A 43 -5.35 2.33 -9.39
CA THR A 43 -5.15 2.04 -10.82
C THR A 43 -5.04 0.54 -11.14
N LEU A 44 -4.67 -0.30 -10.16
CA LEU A 44 -4.72 -1.74 -10.32
C LEU A 44 -6.13 -2.27 -10.03
N PRO A 45 -6.61 -3.30 -10.76
CA PRO A 45 -7.78 -4.06 -10.34
C PRO A 45 -7.66 -4.51 -8.87
N PHE A 46 -8.77 -4.45 -8.14
CA PHE A 46 -8.79 -4.74 -6.70
C PHE A 46 -8.23 -6.13 -6.37
N ASP A 47 -8.60 -7.16 -7.13
CA ASP A 47 -8.09 -8.52 -6.94
C ASP A 47 -6.58 -8.62 -7.19
N GLN A 48 -6.06 -7.83 -8.13
CA GLN A 48 -4.62 -7.76 -8.36
C GLN A 48 -3.91 -7.11 -7.18
N LEU A 49 -4.47 -6.05 -6.60
CA LEU A 49 -3.93 -5.45 -5.39
C LEU A 49 -3.95 -6.43 -4.22
N LEU A 50 -5.05 -7.19 -4.03
CA LEU A 50 -5.15 -8.21 -3.00
C LEU A 50 -4.04 -9.26 -3.11
N ASN A 51 -3.72 -9.66 -4.34
CA ASN A 51 -2.64 -10.61 -4.65
C ASN A 51 -1.25 -10.02 -4.38
N VAL A 52 -1.03 -8.77 -4.74
CA VAL A 52 0.24 -8.05 -4.49
C VAL A 52 0.47 -7.83 -3.00
N THR A 53 -0.60 -7.63 -2.23
CA THR A 53 -0.55 -7.44 -0.78
C THR A 53 -0.79 -8.74 0.00
N ASP A 54 -0.66 -9.89 -0.66
CA ASP A 54 -0.80 -11.19 0.00
C ASP A 54 0.50 -11.64 0.67
N ARG A 55 0.36 -12.46 1.72
CA ARG A 55 1.48 -13.06 2.46
C ARG A 55 2.20 -14.17 1.67
N TRP A 56 1.55 -14.69 0.64
CA TRP A 56 2.04 -15.81 -0.14
C TRP A 56 2.79 -15.32 -1.39
N ARG A 57 3.73 -16.14 -1.88
CA ARG A 57 4.39 -15.86 -3.17
C ARG A 57 3.33 -15.77 -4.25
N THR A 58 3.28 -14.63 -4.92
CA THR A 58 2.36 -14.39 -6.03
C THR A 58 3.13 -14.28 -7.34
N THR A 59 2.40 -14.48 -8.44
CA THR A 59 2.92 -14.25 -9.79
C THR A 59 2.48 -12.87 -10.25
N LEU A 60 3.46 -12.04 -10.63
CA LEU A 60 3.24 -10.71 -11.16
C LEU A 60 3.15 -10.80 -12.69
N ALA A 61 2.05 -10.31 -13.24
CA ALA A 61 1.89 -10.22 -14.69
C ALA A 61 2.86 -9.19 -15.27
N ALA A 62 3.62 -9.62 -16.27
CA ALA A 62 4.56 -8.80 -17.02
C ALA A 62 4.54 -9.23 -18.50
N ARG A 63 4.90 -8.33 -19.42
CA ARG A 63 4.64 -8.51 -20.86
C ARG A 63 5.33 -9.72 -21.49
N TYR A 64 6.57 -10.00 -21.09
CA TYR A 64 7.39 -11.05 -21.73
C TYR A 64 7.39 -12.34 -20.92
N HIS A 65 7.54 -12.22 -19.61
CA HIS A 65 7.49 -13.34 -18.70
C HIS A 65 6.99 -12.87 -17.35
N ASN A 66 6.11 -13.67 -16.77
CA ASN A 66 5.64 -13.41 -15.42
C ASN A 66 6.82 -13.43 -14.43
N ARG A 67 6.74 -12.58 -13.40
CA ARG A 67 7.72 -12.53 -12.32
C ARG A 67 7.18 -13.22 -11.09
N ILE A 68 8.05 -13.89 -10.33
CA ILE A 68 7.68 -14.39 -9.00
C ILE A 68 7.96 -13.27 -8.01
N ALA A 69 6.95 -12.86 -7.25
CA ALA A 69 7.12 -11.90 -6.17
C ALA A 69 8.05 -12.48 -5.09
N MET A 70 9.19 -11.82 -4.88
CA MET A 70 10.18 -12.15 -3.85
C MET A 70 10.36 -11.02 -2.83
N TYR A 71 9.58 -9.94 -2.94
CA TYR A 71 9.54 -8.88 -1.96
C TYR A 71 8.97 -9.41 -0.63
N ASP A 72 9.50 -8.89 0.48
CA ASP A 72 8.97 -9.14 1.83
C ASP A 72 8.24 -7.91 2.39
N THR A 73 8.38 -6.78 1.71
CA THR A 73 7.86 -5.49 2.11
C THR A 73 7.15 -4.82 0.92
N VAL A 74 5.94 -4.32 1.15
CA VAL A 74 5.20 -3.51 0.17
C VAL A 74 4.86 -2.17 0.79
N TRP A 75 5.19 -1.09 0.08
CA TRP A 75 4.75 0.26 0.38
C TRP A 75 3.74 0.69 -0.68
N ILE A 76 2.57 1.14 -0.24
CA ILE A 76 1.64 1.88 -1.09
C ILE A 76 1.71 3.33 -0.68
N VAL A 77 2.09 4.20 -1.60
CA VAL A 77 2.09 5.64 -1.40
C VAL A 77 0.95 6.21 -2.23
N SER A 78 -0.09 6.69 -1.57
CA SER A 78 -1.26 7.25 -2.22
C SER A 78 -1.36 8.75 -1.98
N ASN A 79 -1.81 9.46 -3.02
CA ASN A 79 -2.27 10.83 -2.89
C ASN A 79 -3.78 10.90 -2.61
N LEU A 80 -4.50 9.78 -2.74
CA LEU A 80 -5.91 9.71 -2.37
C LEU A 80 -6.07 9.42 -0.87
N PRO A 81 -7.11 9.98 -0.24
CA PRO A 81 -7.59 9.50 1.05
C PRO A 81 -7.96 8.01 1.03
N LEU A 82 -7.82 7.32 2.16
CA LEU A 82 -8.07 5.87 2.23
C LEU A 82 -9.53 5.50 1.98
N ASN A 83 -10.47 6.34 2.39
CA ASN A 83 -11.89 6.14 2.15
C ASN A 83 -12.27 6.28 0.66
N GLU A 84 -11.44 6.96 -0.14
CA GLU A 84 -11.62 7.11 -1.59
C GLU A 84 -11.00 5.96 -2.38
N LEU A 85 -9.96 5.31 -1.86
CA LEU A 85 -9.35 4.14 -2.50
C LEU A 85 -10.37 3.00 -2.64
N TYR A 86 -10.67 2.64 -3.89
CA TYR A 86 -11.66 1.62 -4.25
C TYR A 86 -13.07 1.90 -3.72
N SER A 87 -13.49 3.17 -3.62
CA SER A 87 -14.80 3.55 -3.07
C SER A 87 -16.01 2.83 -3.69
N GLU A 88 -15.88 2.32 -4.91
CA GLU A 88 -16.85 1.51 -5.65
C GLU A 88 -16.99 0.05 -5.15
N ILE A 89 -16.00 -0.46 -4.42
CA ILE A 89 -16.00 -1.81 -3.85
C ILE A 89 -16.72 -1.80 -2.50
N GLU A 90 -17.50 -2.84 -2.22
CA GLU A 90 -18.25 -2.95 -0.96
C GLU A 90 -17.36 -2.83 0.30
N ARG A 91 -17.84 -2.10 1.31
CA ARG A 91 -17.07 -1.81 2.54
C ARG A 91 -16.45 -3.04 3.20
N PRO A 92 -17.15 -4.18 3.39
CA PRO A 92 -16.56 -5.38 3.98
C PRO A 92 -15.36 -5.93 3.19
N GLN A 93 -15.43 -5.85 1.85
CA GLN A 93 -14.38 -6.32 0.98
C GLN A 93 -13.17 -5.37 1.02
N ARG A 94 -13.39 -4.04 1.06
CA ARG A 94 -12.31 -3.06 1.28
C ARG A 94 -11.63 -3.24 2.63
N LYS A 95 -12.41 -3.44 3.71
CA LYS A 95 -11.89 -3.71 5.06
C LYS A 95 -10.97 -4.93 5.06
N ALA A 96 -11.31 -5.98 4.30
CA ALA A 96 -10.46 -7.17 4.16
C ALA A 96 -9.12 -6.89 3.45
N MET A 97 -9.09 -5.96 2.48
CA MET A 97 -7.87 -5.48 1.85
C MET A 97 -7.03 -4.69 2.84
N PHE A 98 -7.63 -3.72 3.53
CA PHE A 98 -6.89 -2.86 4.44
C PHE A 98 -6.31 -3.60 5.65
N ARG A 99 -6.89 -4.74 6.07
CA ARG A 99 -6.31 -5.66 7.08
C ARG A 99 -4.93 -6.17 6.74
N LYS A 100 -4.55 -6.11 5.46
CA LYS A 100 -3.21 -6.50 5.04
C LYS A 100 -2.16 -5.49 5.51
N PHE A 101 -2.49 -4.21 5.75
CA PHE A 101 -1.53 -3.19 6.17
C PHE A 101 -1.25 -3.19 7.68
N ARG A 102 0.02 -3.31 8.04
CA ARG A 102 0.49 -3.28 9.44
C ARG A 102 0.76 -1.87 9.94
N GLN A 103 0.94 -0.93 9.03
CA GLN A 103 1.22 0.46 9.37
C GLN A 103 0.58 1.38 8.34
N VAL A 104 -0.14 2.36 8.87
CA VAL A 104 -0.65 3.48 8.09
C VAL A 104 -0.02 4.76 8.60
N ILE A 105 0.54 5.51 7.67
CA ILE A 105 1.18 6.79 7.90
C ILE A 105 0.44 7.83 7.07
N TYR A 106 0.19 8.98 7.66
CA TYR A 106 -0.24 10.13 6.92
C TYR A 106 0.82 11.21 6.98
N MET A 107 1.08 11.79 5.82
CA MET A 107 1.97 12.94 5.70
C MET A 107 1.14 14.15 5.32
N THR A 108 1.17 15.17 6.17
CA THR A 108 0.52 16.45 5.87
C THR A 108 1.32 17.19 4.79
N ARG A 109 0.67 18.15 4.11
CA ARG A 109 1.35 18.99 3.11
C ARG A 109 2.53 19.77 3.66
N GLN A 110 2.50 20.07 4.97
CA GLN A 110 3.56 20.78 5.70
C GLN A 110 4.70 19.86 6.15
N GLY A 111 4.62 18.55 5.88
CA GLY A 111 5.65 17.57 6.21
C GLY A 111 5.51 16.92 7.59
N GLY A 112 4.43 17.22 8.32
CA GLY A 112 4.07 16.50 9.54
C GLY A 112 3.75 15.04 9.21
N MET A 113 4.15 14.12 10.08
CA MET A 113 3.92 12.69 9.91
C MET A 113 3.13 12.14 11.09
N HIS A 114 1.95 11.59 10.82
CA HIS A 114 1.08 10.98 11.81
C HIS A 114 1.00 9.48 11.52
N ARG A 115 1.37 8.66 12.50
CA ARG A 115 1.16 7.21 12.43
C ARG A 115 -0.10 6.92 13.24
N TYR A 116 -1.06 6.24 12.61
CA TYR A 116 -2.28 5.86 13.32
C TYR A 116 -2.08 4.55 14.07
N ASP A 117 -2.71 4.44 15.22
CA ASP A 117 -2.88 3.17 15.89
C ASP A 117 -3.87 2.33 15.05
N PRO A 118 -3.50 1.10 14.61
CA PRO A 118 -4.44 0.23 13.92
C PRO A 118 -5.77 0.00 14.65
N ASN A 119 -5.78 0.10 15.99
CA ASN A 119 -7.02 0.00 16.78
C ASN A 119 -7.94 1.21 16.57
N GLU A 120 -7.37 2.42 16.44
CA GLU A 120 -8.14 3.64 16.20
C GLU A 120 -8.86 3.56 14.87
N ILE A 121 -8.20 3.03 13.84
CA ILE A 121 -8.74 2.91 12.47
C ILE A 121 -9.17 1.49 12.11
N SER A 122 -9.45 0.64 13.10
CA SER A 122 -9.75 -0.79 12.89
C SER A 122 -11.01 -1.03 12.06
N ASP A 123 -11.95 -0.08 11.99
CA ASP A 123 -13.10 -0.20 11.09
C ASP A 123 -12.75 -0.02 9.62
N TYR A 124 -11.68 0.72 9.34
CA TYR A 124 -11.11 0.90 8.01
C TYR A 124 -10.05 -0.13 7.70
N LEU A 125 -9.15 -0.38 8.65
CA LEU A 125 -8.04 -1.31 8.52
C LEU A 125 -8.38 -2.74 8.88
N GLY A 126 -9.54 -3.05 9.41
CA GLY A 126 -9.79 -4.37 9.98
C GLY A 126 -9.09 -4.60 11.32
N ASP A 127 -9.36 -5.77 11.91
CA ASP A 127 -8.78 -6.21 13.19
C ASP A 127 -7.25 -6.37 13.07
N PRO A 128 -6.45 -5.59 13.84
CA PRO A 128 -5.00 -5.64 13.80
C PRO A 128 -4.40 -7.01 14.19
N GLU A 129 -5.09 -7.80 15.03
CA GLU A 129 -4.62 -9.13 15.43
C GLU A 129 -4.66 -10.14 14.27
N GLN A 130 -5.50 -9.86 13.27
CA GLN A 130 -5.66 -10.70 12.08
C GLN A 130 -4.78 -10.27 10.90
N ALA A 131 -3.96 -9.22 11.07
CA ALA A 131 -3.07 -8.75 10.02
C ALA A 131 -2.03 -9.82 9.66
N PRO A 132 -1.73 -10.04 8.36
CA PRO A 132 -0.73 -11.01 7.95
C PRO A 132 0.65 -10.64 8.48
N ALA A 133 1.52 -11.64 8.67
CA ALA A 133 2.88 -11.46 9.19
C ALA A 133 3.83 -10.64 8.28
N GLY A 134 3.41 -10.30 7.05
CA GLY A 134 4.20 -9.52 6.11
C GLY A 134 4.33 -8.03 6.48
N ARG A 135 5.24 -7.32 5.81
CA ARG A 135 5.49 -5.88 6.04
C ARG A 135 4.78 -5.05 4.98
N PHE A 136 3.47 -4.89 5.12
CA PHE A 136 2.67 -4.03 4.24
C PHE A 136 2.44 -2.69 4.91
N HIS A 137 2.75 -1.62 4.19
CA HIS A 137 2.70 -0.26 4.68
C HIS A 137 1.95 0.62 3.70
N LEU A 138 1.19 1.56 4.24
CA LEU A 138 0.42 2.52 3.46
C LEU A 138 0.78 3.93 3.93
N ILE A 139 1.14 4.81 2.99
CA ILE A 139 1.36 6.23 3.23
C ILE A 139 0.35 7.02 2.42
N GLY A 140 -0.59 7.66 3.11
CA GLY A 140 -1.57 8.57 2.51
C GLY A 140 -1.19 10.03 2.68
N LEU A 141 -1.90 10.91 1.95
CA LEU A 141 -2.05 12.31 2.35
C LEU A 141 -3.15 12.41 3.40
N ASP A 142 -2.94 13.25 4.42
CA ASP A 142 -4.01 13.64 5.33
C ASP A 142 -4.33 15.11 5.12
N ASP A 143 -5.52 15.36 4.59
CA ASP A 143 -6.20 16.64 4.64
C ASP A 143 -7.67 16.46 5.12
N SER A 144 -8.13 15.27 5.54
CA SER A 144 -9.58 14.97 5.64
C SER A 144 -10.06 13.90 6.62
N LEU A 145 -9.21 13.16 7.34
CA LEU A 145 -9.75 12.19 8.31
C LEU A 145 -10.30 12.90 9.53
N ARG A 146 -11.62 13.06 9.59
CA ARG A 146 -12.28 13.37 10.84
C ARG A 146 -12.41 12.07 11.64
N ALA A 147 -12.26 12.14 12.96
CA ALA A 147 -12.43 11.00 13.85
C ALA A 147 -13.80 10.30 13.68
N GLU A 148 -14.78 11.02 13.16
CA GLU A 148 -16.14 10.57 12.85
C GLU A 148 -16.27 9.78 11.53
N ASP A 149 -15.27 9.86 10.64
CA ASP A 149 -15.20 8.92 9.53
C ASP A 149 -14.78 7.54 10.03
N ILE A 150 -14.11 7.44 11.17
CA ILE A 150 -13.60 6.21 11.77
C ILE A 150 -14.60 5.69 12.81
N ILE A 151 -15.72 5.15 12.34
CA ILE A 151 -16.76 4.44 13.13
C ILE A 151 -17.23 3.23 12.32
#